data_AF-A0A369QMI9-F1
#
_entry.id   AF-A0A369QMI9-F1
#
_cell.length_a   1.000
_cell.length_b   1.000
_cell.length_c   1.000
_cell.angle_alpha   90.00
_cell.angle_beta   90.00
_cell.angle_gamma   90.00
#
_symmetry.space_group_name_H-M   'P 1'
#
loop_
_entity.id
_entity.type
_entity.pdbx_description
1 polymer ?
#
loop_
_entity_poly.entity_id
_entity_poly.type
_entity_poly.pdbx_seq_one_letter_code
_entity_poly.pdbx_strand_id
1 'polypeptide(L)'
;MADKLKVTFTTINVTNNGEWRGKGEVYWELTVDDQPVDYRSLTNPLKLADGETVQLIKSATVRKAAGQPLTIQGSVSEKDNLDKDDFAEFLDTYTGSAGWGLGTHKRVLRDGNLDVTVTYKIERQ
;
A
#
# COMPACT_ATOMS: atom_id res chain seq x y z
N MET A 1 7.93 -20.20 19.86
CA MET A 1 8.11 -18.76 20.14
C MET A 1 7.41 -17.96 19.05
N ALA A 2 6.92 -16.76 19.35
CA ALA A 2 6.34 -15.87 18.36
C ALA A 2 7.30 -14.71 18.10
N ASP A 3 7.58 -14.43 16.83
CA ASP A 3 8.34 -13.25 16.40
C ASP A 3 7.47 -12.00 16.52
N LYS A 4 8.08 -10.90 16.94
CA LYS A 4 7.46 -9.58 16.92
C LYS A 4 7.93 -8.86 15.66
N LEU A 5 7.00 -8.48 14.79
CA LEU A 5 7.29 -7.84 13.51
C LEU A 5 6.66 -6.45 13.48
N LYS A 6 7.40 -5.47 12.98
CA LYS A 6 6.89 -4.13 12.64
C LYS A 6 6.84 -4.02 11.13
N VAL A 7 5.65 -3.74 10.60
CA VAL A 7 5.43 -3.42 9.19
C VAL A 7 5.18 -1.92 9.09
N THR A 8 5.95 -1.23 8.26
CA THR A 8 5.86 0.22 8.07
C THR A 8 5.61 0.53 6.61
N PHE A 9 4.45 1.09 6.28
CA PHE A 9 4.21 1.71 4.99
C PHE A 9 4.91 3.07 4.96
N THR A 10 5.76 3.27 3.95
CA THR A 10 6.65 4.43 3.87
C THR A 10 6.11 5.47 2.90
N THR A 11 5.94 5.09 1.64
CA THR A 11 5.49 6.02 0.59
C THR A 11 4.53 5.37 -0.41
N ILE A 12 3.74 6.23 -1.05
CA ILE A 12 3.08 5.96 -2.34
C ILE A 12 3.68 6.95 -3.34
N ASN A 13 4.38 6.47 -4.35
CA ASN A 13 4.90 7.31 -5.43
C ASN A 13 3.94 7.22 -6.61
N VAL A 14 3.38 8.34 -7.04
CA VAL A 14 2.43 8.39 -8.16
C VAL A 14 3.20 8.74 -9.43
N THR A 15 3.32 7.80 -10.36
CA THR A 15 4.00 8.04 -11.64
C THR A 15 3.00 8.54 -12.69
N ASN A 16 1.78 8.00 -12.66
CA ASN A 16 0.64 8.49 -13.41
C ASN A 16 -0.58 8.47 -12.48
N ASN A 17 -1.24 9.61 -12.32
CA ASN A 17 -2.32 9.82 -11.38
C ASN A 17 -3.70 9.47 -11.93
N GLY A 18 -3.78 8.89 -13.13
CA GLY A 18 -5.03 8.51 -13.81
C GLY A 18 -5.69 9.63 -14.63
N GLU A 19 -5.32 10.90 -14.40
CA GLU A 19 -5.90 12.05 -15.08
C GLU A 19 -5.06 12.51 -16.27
N TRP A 20 -5.70 12.77 -17.42
CA TRP A 20 -4.99 13.26 -18.61
C TRP A 20 -4.32 14.63 -18.39
N ARG A 21 -4.92 15.49 -17.54
CA ARG A 21 -4.37 16.81 -17.17
C ARG A 21 -4.74 17.16 -15.74
N GLY A 22 -3.74 17.58 -14.97
CA GLY A 22 -3.94 18.19 -13.66
C GLY A 22 -3.70 17.19 -12.52
N LYS A 23 -4.52 17.28 -11.48
CA LYS A 23 -4.41 16.43 -10.29
C LYS A 23 -5.59 15.47 -10.22
N GLY A 24 -5.33 14.17 -10.17
CA GLY A 24 -6.30 13.11 -9.89
C GLY A 24 -6.66 13.03 -8.41
N GLU A 25 -7.84 12.49 -8.13
CA GLU A 25 -8.37 12.33 -6.79
C GLU A 25 -8.05 10.91 -6.26
N VAL A 26 -6.89 10.76 -5.63
CA VAL A 26 -6.36 9.44 -5.24
C VAL A 26 -6.75 9.05 -3.82
N TYR A 27 -7.18 7.82 -3.63
CA TYR A 27 -7.50 7.23 -2.33
C TYR A 27 -6.90 5.83 -2.20
N TRP A 28 -6.80 5.29 -0.99
CA TRP A 28 -6.09 4.03 -0.73
C TRP A 28 -6.53 3.35 0.56
N GLU A 29 -6.26 2.06 0.64
CA GLU A 29 -6.38 1.27 1.87
C GLU A 29 -5.15 0.36 1.99
N LEU A 30 -4.49 0.39 3.14
CA LEU A 30 -3.28 -0.39 3.41
C LEU A 30 -3.46 -1.15 4.72
N THR A 31 -3.33 -2.46 4.68
CA THR A 31 -3.58 -3.31 5.85
C THR A 31 -2.49 -4.36 6.06
N VAL A 32 -2.39 -4.83 7.29
CA VAL A 32 -1.51 -5.92 7.71
C VAL A 32 -2.36 -6.91 8.50
N ASP A 33 -2.43 -8.16 8.03
CA ASP A 33 -3.33 -9.19 8.59
C ASP A 33 -4.77 -8.70 8.75
N ASP A 34 -5.31 -8.08 7.69
CA ASP A 34 -6.66 -7.49 7.65
C ASP A 34 -6.88 -6.34 8.66
N GLN A 35 -5.84 -5.86 9.34
CA GLN A 35 -5.92 -4.68 10.21
C GLN A 35 -5.47 -3.43 9.45
N PRO A 36 -6.30 -2.38 9.35
CA PRO A 36 -5.94 -1.16 8.65
C PRO A 36 -4.76 -0.45 9.32
N VAL A 37 -3.78 -0.07 8.53
CA VAL A 37 -2.58 0.66 8.96
C VAL A 37 -2.63 2.12 8.54
N ASP A 38 -3.05 2.36 7.30
CA ASP A 38 -3.32 3.68 6.78
C ASP A 38 -4.39 3.59 5.69
N TYR A 39 -5.24 4.60 5.60
CA TYR A 39 -6.26 4.67 4.56
C TYR A 39 -6.61 6.12 4.27
N ARG A 40 -7.12 6.34 3.07
CA ARG A 40 -7.82 7.55 2.68
C ARG A 40 -9.08 7.12 1.92
N SER A 41 -10.23 7.67 2.28
CA SER A 41 -11.51 7.24 1.74
C SER A 41 -11.86 7.90 0.40
N LEU A 42 -12.72 7.26 -0.38
CA LEU A 42 -13.34 7.82 -1.60
C LEU A 42 -14.04 9.16 -1.35
N THR A 43 -14.58 9.39 -0.16
CA THR A 43 -15.23 10.64 0.24
C THR A 43 -14.25 11.75 0.64
N ASN A 44 -12.97 11.44 0.79
CA ASN A 44 -11.91 12.39 1.13
C ASN A 44 -10.60 12.08 0.36
N PRO A 45 -10.64 12.06 -0.99
CA PRO A 45 -9.49 11.70 -1.81
C PRO A 45 -8.42 12.79 -1.78
N LEU A 46 -7.17 12.45 -2.11
CA LEU A 46 -6.03 13.35 -2.14
C LEU A 46 -5.79 13.80 -3.58
N LYS A 47 -5.73 15.11 -3.79
CA LYS A 47 -5.37 15.65 -5.10
C LYS A 47 -3.88 15.50 -5.33
N LEU A 48 -3.50 14.58 -6.22
CA LEU A 48 -2.12 14.27 -6.55
C LEU A 48 -1.84 14.54 -8.03
N ALA A 49 -0.70 15.15 -8.32
CA ALA A 49 -0.14 15.25 -9.67
C ALA A 49 0.81 14.09 -9.96
N ASP A 50 1.08 13.84 -11.23
CA ASP A 50 2.15 12.94 -11.66
C ASP A 50 3.50 13.34 -11.04
N GLY A 51 4.24 12.33 -10.59
CA GLY A 51 5.51 12.48 -9.89
C GLY A 51 5.40 12.82 -8.41
N GLU A 52 4.19 13.09 -7.87
CA GLU A 52 4.04 13.37 -6.44
C GLU A 52 4.26 12.11 -5.59
N THR A 53 4.82 12.31 -4.40
CA THR A 53 5.07 11.25 -3.42
C THR A 53 4.29 11.55 -2.15
N VAL A 54 3.45 10.61 -1.73
CA VAL A 54 2.75 10.63 -0.45
C VAL A 54 3.66 10.00 0.60
N GLN A 55 3.97 10.74 1.66
CA GLN A 55 4.65 10.20 2.85
C GLN A 55 3.60 9.65 3.81
N LEU A 56 3.69 8.36 4.12
CA LEU A 56 2.77 7.68 5.03
C LEU A 56 3.40 7.59 6.43
N ILE A 57 4.57 6.94 6.51
CA ILE A 57 5.30 6.63 7.75
C ILE A 57 4.35 6.07 8.83
N LYS A 58 3.45 5.17 8.43
CA LYS A 58 2.49 4.48 9.31
C LYS A 58 2.91 3.04 9.49
N SER A 59 2.70 2.51 10.69
CA SER A 59 3.15 1.16 11.01
C SER A 59 2.16 0.38 11.85
N ALA A 60 2.09 -0.92 11.59
CA ALA A 60 1.47 -1.90 12.48
C ALA A 60 2.53 -2.81 13.09
N THR A 61 2.24 -3.31 14.28
CA THR A 61 3.07 -4.33 14.94
C THR A 61 2.24 -5.58 15.12
N VAL A 62 2.75 -6.70 14.65
CA VAL A 62 2.07 -8.00 14.71
C VAL A 62 2.98 -9.04 15.37
N ARG A 63 2.35 -10.04 16.00
CA ARG A 63 3.06 -11.19 16.57
C ARG A 63 2.75 -12.42 15.73
N LYS A 64 3.79 -13.13 15.31
CA LYS A 64 3.65 -14.28 14.41
C LYS A 64 4.35 -15.51 14.97
N ALA A 65 3.59 -16.58 15.16
CA ALA A 65 4.16 -17.90 15.42
C ALA A 65 4.74 -18.50 14.12
N ALA A 66 5.71 -19.41 14.23
CA ALA A 66 6.44 -19.97 13.08
C ALA A 66 5.57 -20.55 11.94
N GLY A 67 4.36 -21.04 12.25
CA GLY A 67 3.43 -21.58 11.25
C GLY A 67 2.33 -20.62 10.78
N GLN A 68 2.28 -19.38 11.28
CA GLN A 68 1.31 -18.39 10.80
C GLN A 68 1.85 -17.74 9.52
N PRO A 69 1.00 -17.26 8.60
CA PRO A 69 1.43 -16.34 7.54
C PRO A 69 1.36 -14.90 8.05
N LEU A 70 2.17 -14.02 7.48
CA LEU A 70 2.04 -12.56 7.55
C LEU A 70 1.47 -12.09 6.22
N THR A 71 0.34 -11.41 6.25
CA THR A 71 -0.32 -10.88 5.07
C THR A 71 -0.18 -9.36 5.04
N ILE A 72 0.26 -8.81 3.92
CA ILE A 72 0.31 -7.38 3.66
C ILE A 72 -0.46 -7.13 2.38
N GLN A 73 -1.48 -6.27 2.45
CA GLN A 73 -2.32 -5.97 1.31
C GLN A 73 -2.53 -4.47 1.22
N GLY A 74 -2.84 -4.02 0.02
CA GLY A 74 -3.28 -2.66 -0.17
C GLY A 74 -3.80 -2.40 -1.56
N SER A 75 -4.60 -1.35 -1.65
CA SER A 75 -5.17 -0.83 -2.87
C SER A 75 -4.90 0.66 -2.98
N VAL A 76 -4.72 1.12 -4.20
CA VAL A 76 -4.68 2.53 -4.56
C VAL A 76 -5.64 2.72 -5.73
N SER A 77 -6.42 3.78 -5.66
CA SER A 77 -7.46 4.04 -6.63
C SER A 77 -7.52 5.52 -6.96
N GLU A 78 -7.95 5.78 -8.17
CA GLU A 78 -8.25 7.10 -8.68
C GLU A 78 -9.78 7.24 -8.72
N LYS A 79 -10.28 8.40 -8.30
CA LYS A 79 -11.70 8.72 -8.39
C LYS A 79 -11.93 9.52 -9.65
N ASP A 80 -12.40 8.85 -10.69
CA ASP A 80 -12.73 9.51 -11.94
C ASP A 80 -14.15 10.09 -11.82
N ASN A 81 -14.35 11.29 -12.37
CA ASN A 81 -15.67 11.91 -12.44
C ASN A 81 -16.40 11.58 -13.76
N LEU A 82 -15.72 10.96 -14.74
CA LEU A 82 -16.22 10.78 -16.11
C LEU A 82 -16.21 9.33 -16.61
N ASP A 83 -15.41 8.44 -16.03
CA ASP A 83 -15.28 7.04 -16.44
C ASP A 83 -15.28 6.07 -15.24
N LYS A 84 -14.83 4.83 -15.44
CA LYS A 84 -14.67 3.83 -14.36
C LYS A 84 -13.42 4.14 -13.53
N ASP A 85 -13.56 4.23 -12.21
CA ASP A 85 -12.43 4.35 -11.27
C ASP A 85 -11.34 3.29 -11.56
N ASP A 86 -10.11 3.76 -11.80
CA ASP A 86 -8.93 2.90 -11.90
C ASP A 86 -8.59 2.35 -10.50
N PHE A 87 -8.46 1.02 -10.39
CA PHE A 87 -8.29 0.33 -9.11
C PHE A 87 -7.12 -0.66 -9.21
N ALA A 88 -6.03 -0.37 -8.51
CA ALA A 88 -4.84 -1.23 -8.50
C ALA A 88 -4.56 -1.76 -7.09
N GLU A 89 -4.39 -3.07 -6.95
CA GLU A 89 -4.21 -3.75 -5.65
C GLU A 89 -3.02 -4.72 -5.62
N PHE A 90 -2.58 -5.06 -4.42
CA PHE A 90 -1.61 -6.14 -4.18
C PHE A 90 -1.93 -6.93 -2.92
N LEU A 91 -1.48 -8.18 -2.92
CA LEU A 91 -1.53 -9.10 -1.78
C LEU A 91 -0.21 -9.86 -1.69
N ASP A 92 0.54 -9.59 -0.62
CA ASP A 92 1.78 -10.28 -0.30
C ASP A 92 1.58 -11.18 0.93
N THR A 93 2.04 -12.43 0.83
CA THR A 93 2.01 -13.38 1.93
C THR A 93 3.42 -13.88 2.22
N TYR A 94 3.86 -13.72 3.47
CA TYR A 94 5.17 -14.15 3.95
C TYR A 94 5.04 -15.19 5.05
N THR A 95 5.92 -16.19 5.06
CA THR A 95 5.94 -17.24 6.08
C THR A 95 7.18 -17.15 6.96
N GLY A 96 7.13 -17.77 8.14
CA GLY A 96 8.29 -17.84 9.03
C GLY A 96 9.50 -18.56 8.43
N SER A 97 9.30 -19.56 7.57
CA SER A 97 10.39 -20.27 6.89
C SER A 97 11.13 -19.40 5.86
N ALA A 98 10.44 -18.43 5.27
CA ALA A 98 11.03 -17.41 4.40
C ALA A 98 11.51 -16.17 5.17
N GLY A 99 11.61 -16.27 6.51
CA GLY A 99 12.04 -15.16 7.36
C GLY A 99 11.08 -13.97 7.33
N TRP A 100 9.78 -14.20 7.15
CA TRP A 100 8.73 -13.17 7.17
C TRP A 100 8.89 -12.04 6.15
N GLY A 101 9.72 -12.22 5.12
CA GLY A 101 9.98 -11.17 4.14
C GLY A 101 10.67 -9.94 4.74
N LEU A 102 11.56 -10.09 5.72
CA LEU A 102 12.28 -8.94 6.29
C LEU A 102 12.99 -8.11 5.20
N GLY A 103 12.92 -6.78 5.33
CA GLY A 103 13.50 -5.84 4.38
C GLY A 103 12.51 -4.84 3.81
N THR A 104 12.94 -4.13 2.77
CA THR A 104 12.13 -3.13 2.06
C THR A 104 11.54 -3.74 0.79
N HIS A 105 10.26 -3.51 0.58
CA HIS A 105 9.49 -3.98 -0.57
C HIS A 105 8.93 -2.80 -1.34
N LYS A 106 8.85 -2.98 -2.67
CA LYS A 106 8.22 -2.05 -3.59
C LYS A 106 7.21 -2.82 -4.42
N ARG A 107 5.97 -2.33 -4.45
CA ARG A 107 4.89 -2.88 -5.27
C ARG A 107 4.45 -1.83 -6.27
N VAL A 108 4.70 -2.13 -7.54
CA VAL A 108 4.24 -1.32 -8.67
C VAL A 108 2.83 -1.80 -9.00
N LEU A 109 1.86 -0.90 -8.89
CA LEU A 109 0.45 -1.16 -9.14
C LEU A 109 0.03 -0.35 -10.37
N ARG A 110 -0.61 -1.02 -11.32
CA ARG A 110 -1.05 -0.41 -12.58
C ARG A 110 -2.45 -0.89 -12.92
N ASP A 111 -3.35 0.05 -13.16
CA ASP A 111 -4.66 -0.19 -13.74
C ASP A 111 -5.03 1.03 -14.59
N GLY A 112 -5.48 0.82 -15.82
CA GLY A 112 -5.78 1.91 -16.75
C GLY A 112 -4.66 2.97 -16.85
N ASN A 113 -4.98 4.19 -16.46
CA ASN A 113 -4.06 5.32 -16.42
C ASN A 113 -3.41 5.53 -15.04
N LEU A 114 -3.77 4.76 -14.02
CA LEU A 114 -3.12 4.81 -12.72
C LEU A 114 -1.83 3.97 -12.71
N ASP A 115 -0.69 4.60 -12.41
CA ASP A 115 0.59 3.93 -12.14
C ASP A 115 1.19 4.45 -10.84
N VAL A 116 1.24 3.59 -9.82
CA VAL A 116 1.76 3.93 -8.50
C VAL A 116 2.74 2.89 -7.98
N THR A 117 3.65 3.31 -7.12
CA THR A 117 4.52 2.41 -6.37
C THR A 117 4.31 2.57 -4.88
N VAL A 118 3.81 1.53 -4.21
CA VAL A 118 3.71 1.45 -2.75
C VAL A 118 5.00 0.87 -2.20
N THR A 119 5.62 1.57 -1.25
CA THR A 119 6.85 1.11 -0.56
C THR A 119 6.55 0.82 0.90
N TYR A 120 6.92 -0.38 1.36
CA TYR A 120 6.80 -0.77 2.76
C TYR A 120 8.04 -1.50 3.26
N LYS A 121 8.21 -1.57 4.58
CA LYS A 121 9.35 -2.23 5.23
C LYS A 121 8.87 -3.18 6.33
N ILE A 122 9.45 -4.38 6.39
CA ILE A 122 9.21 -5.37 7.45
C ILE A 122 10.48 -5.51 8.28
N GLU A 123 10.36 -5.37 9.59
CA GLU A 123 11.47 -5.43 10.54
C GLU A 123 11.12 -6.30 11.76
N ARG A 124 12.12 -6.99 12.32
CA ARG A 124 11.99 -7.60 13.66
C ARG A 124 12.07 -6.52 14.74
N GLN A 125 11.29 -6.70 15.81
CA GLN A 125 11.33 -5.87 17.01
C GLN A 125 11.83 -6.63 18.23
#